data_AF-A0A4U6XCP6-F1
#
_entry.id   AF-A0A4U6XCP6-F1
#
_cell.length_a   1.000
_cell.length_b   1.000
_cell.length_c   1.000
_cell.angle_alpha   90.00
_cell.angle_beta   90.00
_cell.angle_gamma   90.00
#
_symmetry.space_group_name_H-M   'P 1'
#
loop_
_entity.id
_entity.type
_entity.pdbx_description
1 polymer ?
#
loop_
_entity_poly.entity_id
_entity_poly.type
_entity_poly.pdbx_seq_one_letter_code
_entity_poly.pdbx_strand_id
1 'polypeptide(L)'
;MALEAPTAPTAPTGVCRPSALAHLVLRTKDLPRLVEFYRVFLDAKITYSSDLITFITWDHEHHRLAIINDPDAVPRPENAVGMDHFALEFDSLADLLQSYKARKELGIEPVRCTNHGMSTSMYYRDPDGNKIETQVDAFETKEEAVRYMTGAEFAEDPLGTTFDPDDLVKRFEAGEDKEDLMKRIY
;
A
#
# COMPACT_ATOMS: atom_id res chain seq x y z
N MET A 1 2.75 16.85 21.25
CA MET A 1 1.41 17.33 21.69
C MET A 1 0.47 17.02 20.54
N ALA A 2 -0.46 16.07 20.70
CA ALA A 2 -1.44 15.80 19.64
C ALA A 2 -2.21 17.10 19.37
N LEU A 3 -2.28 17.52 18.11
CA LEU A 3 -3.11 18.65 17.73
C LEU A 3 -4.56 18.29 18.05
N GLU A 4 -5.26 19.10 18.85
CA GLU A 4 -6.72 19.00 18.94
C GLU A 4 -7.25 19.06 17.51
N ALA A 5 -8.02 18.05 17.10
CA ALA A 5 -8.63 18.05 15.78
C ALA A 5 -9.42 19.36 15.66
N PRO A 6 -9.09 20.26 14.71
CA PRO A 6 -9.89 21.45 14.50
C PRO A 6 -11.33 21.01 14.28
N THR A 7 -12.32 21.80 14.73
CA THR A 7 -13.74 21.54 14.45
C THR A 7 -13.91 21.55 12.92
N ALA A 8 -13.74 20.38 12.32
CA ALA A 8 -13.75 20.21 10.88
C ALA A 8 -15.16 20.60 10.40
N PRO A 9 -15.28 21.33 9.29
CA PRO A 9 -16.58 21.55 8.69
C PRO A 9 -17.24 20.19 8.46
N THR A 10 -18.37 19.95 9.13
CA THR A 10 -19.17 18.75 8.89
C THR A 10 -19.70 18.81 7.46
N ALA A 11 -19.60 17.71 6.73
CA ALA A 11 -20.21 17.61 5.40
C ALA A 11 -21.68 18.08 5.46
N PRO A 12 -22.18 18.83 4.46
CA PRO A 12 -23.58 19.22 4.40
C PRO A 12 -24.50 18.00 4.54
N THR A 13 -25.68 18.20 5.11
CA THR A 13 -26.70 17.15 5.16
C THR A 13 -27.02 16.66 3.74
N GLY A 14 -27.03 15.34 3.56
CA GLY A 14 -27.35 14.70 2.27
C GLY A 14 -26.15 14.36 1.38
N VAL A 15 -24.90 14.62 1.80
CA VAL A 15 -23.74 14.03 1.12
C VAL A 15 -23.71 12.52 1.39
N CYS A 16 -23.99 11.73 0.35
CA CYS A 16 -23.87 10.27 0.40
C CYS A 16 -22.40 9.85 0.42
N ARG A 17 -22.10 8.77 1.16
CA ARG A 17 -20.77 8.14 1.14
C ARG A 17 -20.65 7.25 -0.10
N PRO A 18 -19.49 7.22 -0.78
CA PRO A 18 -19.24 6.21 -1.81
C PRO A 18 -19.27 4.80 -1.18
N SER A 19 -19.63 3.79 -1.98
CA SER A 19 -19.70 2.40 -1.51
C SER A 19 -18.35 1.70 -1.49
N ALA A 20 -17.40 2.12 -2.33
CA ALA A 20 -16.07 1.54 -2.44
C ALA A 20 -15.09 2.52 -3.11
N LEU A 21 -13.80 2.26 -2.93
CA LEU A 21 -12.77 2.71 -3.86
C LEU A 21 -12.81 1.77 -5.07
N ALA A 22 -13.16 2.29 -6.25
CA ALA A 22 -13.27 1.46 -7.46
C ALA A 22 -11.89 1.18 -8.07
N HIS A 23 -11.19 2.22 -8.54
CA HIS A 23 -9.92 2.10 -9.22
C HIS A 23 -9.03 3.34 -9.06
N LEU A 24 -7.76 3.16 -9.38
CA LEU A 24 -6.77 4.23 -9.55
C LEU A 24 -6.39 4.34 -11.02
N VAL A 25 -5.93 5.52 -11.42
CA VAL A 25 -5.44 5.78 -12.78
C VAL A 25 -4.01 6.28 -12.72
N LEU A 26 -3.11 5.58 -13.38
CA LEU A 26 -1.73 6.00 -13.57
C LEU A 26 -1.50 6.43 -15.01
N ARG A 27 -0.45 7.21 -15.18
CA ARG A 27 0.00 7.71 -16.46
C ARG A 27 1.48 7.39 -16.61
N THR A 28 1.87 6.92 -17.78
CA THR A 28 3.25 6.51 -18.07
C THR A 28 3.65 6.84 -19.49
N LYS A 29 4.97 6.99 -19.71
CA LYS A 29 5.60 7.04 -21.03
C LYS A 29 5.91 5.65 -21.60
N ASP A 30 5.89 4.61 -20.77
CA ASP A 30 6.28 3.25 -21.13
C ASP A 30 5.20 2.27 -20.64
N LEU A 31 4.08 2.26 -21.37
CA LEU A 31 2.92 1.43 -21.04
C LEU A 31 3.28 -0.06 -20.88
N PRO A 32 4.02 -0.71 -21.81
CA PRO A 32 4.36 -2.14 -21.66
C PRO A 32 5.14 -2.42 -20.38
N ARG A 33 6.12 -1.58 -20.03
CA ARG A 33 6.95 -1.77 -18.83
C ARG A 33 6.13 -1.64 -17.55
N LEU A 34 5.27 -0.63 -17.46
CA LEU A 34 4.49 -0.40 -16.26
C LEU A 34 3.38 -1.44 -16.08
N VAL A 35 2.74 -1.86 -17.18
CA VAL A 35 1.74 -2.95 -17.16
C VAL A 35 2.39 -4.25 -16.67
N GLU A 36 3.54 -4.64 -17.22
CA GLU A 36 4.18 -5.89 -16.81
C GLU A 36 4.63 -5.86 -15.35
N PHE A 37 5.14 -4.72 -14.87
CA PHE A 37 5.45 -4.55 -13.46
C PHE A 37 4.23 -4.85 -12.58
N TYR A 38 3.07 -4.23 -12.83
CA TYR A 38 1.91 -4.43 -11.96
C TYR A 38 1.28 -5.82 -12.09
N ARG A 39 1.36 -6.46 -13.26
CA ARG A 39 0.94 -7.86 -13.43
C ARG A 39 1.74 -8.79 -12.54
N VAL A 40 3.06 -8.65 -12.57
CA VAL A 40 3.97 -9.46 -11.75
C VAL A 40 3.86 -9.08 -10.27
N PHE A 41 3.81 -7.80 -9.95
CA PHE A 41 3.82 -7.30 -8.57
C PHE A 41 2.56 -7.72 -7.79
N LEU A 42 1.40 -7.83 -8.44
CA LEU A 42 0.10 -8.09 -7.80
C LEU A 42 -0.55 -9.41 -8.21
N ASP A 43 0.11 -10.26 -9.01
CA ASP A 43 -0.54 -11.37 -9.71
C ASP A 43 -1.81 -10.91 -10.47
N ALA A 44 -1.73 -9.74 -11.11
CA ALA A 44 -2.86 -9.08 -11.73
C ALA A 44 -3.10 -9.56 -13.16
N LYS A 45 -4.37 -9.53 -13.57
CA LYS A 45 -4.85 -9.88 -14.91
C LYS A 45 -5.20 -8.63 -15.69
N ILE A 46 -4.85 -8.61 -16.97
CA ILE A 46 -5.34 -7.59 -17.91
C ILE A 46 -6.80 -7.90 -18.24
N THR A 47 -7.69 -6.93 -18.05
CA THR A 47 -9.10 -7.04 -18.45
C THR A 47 -9.35 -6.44 -19.83
N TYR A 48 -8.58 -5.41 -20.21
CA TYR A 48 -8.58 -4.84 -21.54
C TYR A 48 -7.25 -4.10 -21.81
N SER A 49 -6.80 -4.08 -23.07
CA SER A 49 -5.59 -3.36 -23.48
C SER A 49 -5.76 -2.73 -24.86
N SER A 50 -5.23 -1.53 -25.03
CA SER A 50 -5.03 -0.85 -26.32
C SER A 50 -3.75 -0.02 -26.30
N ASP A 51 -3.41 0.61 -27.43
CA ASP A 51 -2.25 1.52 -27.53
C ASP A 51 -2.39 2.76 -26.63
N LEU A 52 -3.62 3.12 -26.23
CA LEU A 52 -3.91 4.29 -25.40
C LEU A 52 -3.96 3.97 -23.91
N ILE A 53 -4.54 2.82 -23.54
CA ILE A 53 -4.84 2.51 -22.14
C ILE A 53 -4.92 1.01 -21.89
N THR A 54 -4.44 0.58 -20.72
CA THR A 54 -4.60 -0.80 -20.23
C THR A 54 -5.33 -0.80 -18.90
N PHE A 55 -6.28 -1.72 -18.74
CA PHE A 55 -6.99 -1.97 -17.50
C PHE A 55 -6.55 -3.30 -16.90
N ILE A 56 -6.21 -3.30 -15.61
CA ILE A 56 -5.80 -4.49 -14.87
C ILE A 56 -6.61 -4.65 -13.58
N THR A 57 -6.80 -5.88 -13.15
CA THR A 57 -7.48 -6.25 -11.92
C THR A 57 -6.76 -7.38 -11.19
N TRP A 58 -6.90 -7.43 -9.87
CA TRP A 58 -6.42 -8.52 -9.01
C TRP A 58 -7.54 -9.09 -8.12
N ASP A 59 -8.77 -8.63 -8.30
CA ASP A 59 -9.94 -9.12 -7.55
C ASP A 59 -11.20 -9.17 -8.44
N HIS A 60 -12.38 -9.10 -7.83
CA HIS A 60 -13.67 -9.20 -8.52
C HIS A 60 -14.07 -7.94 -9.30
N GLU A 61 -13.42 -6.79 -9.06
CA GLU A 61 -13.74 -5.56 -9.76
C GLU A 61 -13.25 -5.62 -11.22
N HIS A 62 -13.97 -4.99 -12.15
CA HIS A 62 -13.66 -5.03 -13.58
C HIS A 62 -12.26 -4.46 -13.91
N HIS A 63 -11.75 -3.56 -13.07
CA HIS A 63 -10.36 -3.10 -13.03
C HIS A 63 -10.11 -2.32 -11.74
N ARG A 64 -8.94 -2.51 -11.15
CA ARG A 64 -8.44 -1.74 -10.01
C ARG A 64 -7.43 -0.68 -10.41
N LEU A 65 -6.76 -0.89 -11.54
CA LEU A 65 -5.81 0.07 -12.09
C LEU A 65 -6.06 0.26 -13.58
N ALA A 66 -6.11 1.52 -14.01
CA ALA A 66 -6.04 1.91 -15.40
C ALA A 66 -4.69 2.61 -15.65
N ILE A 67 -3.98 2.25 -16.70
CA ILE A 67 -2.67 2.81 -17.05
C ILE A 67 -2.78 3.47 -18.42
N ILE A 68 -2.67 4.80 -18.45
CA ILE A 68 -2.72 5.62 -19.66
C ILE A 68 -1.31 5.72 -20.25
N ASN A 69 -1.20 5.42 -21.55
CA ASN A 69 -0.02 5.71 -22.35
C ASN A 69 -0.02 7.18 -22.75
N ASP A 70 0.82 7.98 -22.11
CA ASP A 70 0.95 9.41 -22.36
C ASP A 70 2.42 9.75 -22.70
N PRO A 71 2.73 9.95 -23.99
CA PRO A 71 4.06 10.31 -24.46
C PRO A 71 4.62 11.61 -23.84
N ASP A 72 3.76 12.49 -23.32
CA ASP A 72 4.13 13.77 -22.75
C ASP A 72 4.26 13.73 -21.21
N ALA A 73 3.99 12.58 -20.57
CA ALA A 73 4.07 12.46 -19.12
C ALA A 73 5.46 12.80 -18.59
N VAL A 74 5.55 13.57 -17.50
CA VAL A 74 6.83 13.96 -16.90
C VAL A 74 7.08 13.16 -15.62
N PRO A 75 8.33 12.85 -15.28
CA PRO A 75 8.67 12.25 -13.99
C PRO A 75 8.11 13.11 -12.85
N ARG A 76 7.53 12.46 -11.84
CA ARG A 76 6.96 13.17 -10.69
C ARG A 76 8.07 13.58 -9.72
N PRO A 77 8.18 14.87 -9.34
CA PRO A 77 9.09 15.29 -8.27
C PRO A 77 8.74 14.62 -6.93
N GLU A 78 9.73 14.22 -6.15
CA GLU A 78 9.51 13.45 -4.91
C GLU A 78 8.66 14.18 -3.86
N ASN A 79 8.73 15.51 -3.83
CA ASN A 79 8.02 16.39 -2.90
C ASN A 79 6.82 17.10 -3.54
N ALA A 80 6.30 16.58 -4.67
CA ALA A 80 5.14 17.16 -5.33
C ALA A 80 3.85 16.93 -4.52
N VAL A 81 3.07 18.00 -4.33
CA VAL A 81 1.70 17.93 -3.80
C VAL A 81 0.85 16.95 -4.61
N GLY A 82 -0.04 16.22 -3.93
CA GLY A 82 -0.87 15.17 -4.54
C GLY A 82 -0.75 13.83 -3.80
N MET A 83 -1.10 12.73 -4.47
CA MET A 83 -1.10 11.36 -3.90
C MET A 83 0.31 10.94 -3.45
N ASP A 84 0.58 10.68 -2.17
CA ASP A 84 1.93 10.21 -1.79
C ASP A 84 2.20 8.77 -2.26
N HIS A 85 1.30 7.86 -1.91
CA HIS A 85 1.27 6.45 -2.27
C HIS A 85 -0.18 5.95 -2.31
N PHE A 86 -0.39 4.71 -2.77
CA PHE A 86 -1.61 3.96 -2.50
C PHE A 86 -1.28 2.66 -1.77
N ALA A 87 -2.12 2.30 -0.81
CA ALA A 87 -1.90 1.13 0.04
C ALA A 87 -2.80 -0.03 -0.36
N LEU A 88 -2.22 -1.23 -0.36
CA LEU A 88 -2.86 -2.49 -0.66
C LEU A 88 -2.74 -3.39 0.57
N GLU A 89 -3.87 -3.83 1.08
CA GLU A 89 -3.95 -4.72 2.24
C GLU A 89 -3.89 -6.18 1.80
N PHE A 90 -3.13 -6.98 2.54
CA PHE A 90 -3.10 -8.43 2.47
C PHE A 90 -3.91 -9.02 3.61
N ASP A 91 -4.55 -10.17 3.35
CA ASP A 91 -5.40 -10.87 4.33
C ASP A 91 -4.61 -11.36 5.55
N SER A 92 -3.31 -11.62 5.38
CA SER A 92 -2.47 -12.13 6.46
C SER A 92 -0.99 -11.73 6.34
N LEU A 93 -0.27 -11.85 7.46
CA LEU A 93 1.18 -11.68 7.49
C LEU A 93 1.86 -12.73 6.60
N ALA A 94 1.31 -13.95 6.54
CA ALA A 94 1.84 -14.99 5.69
C ALA A 94 1.78 -14.59 4.20
N ASP A 95 0.66 -14.03 3.75
CA ASP A 95 0.49 -13.61 2.36
C ASP A 95 1.39 -12.42 2.00
N LEU A 96 1.54 -11.46 2.93
CA LEU A 96 2.46 -10.33 2.78
C LEU A 96 3.91 -10.82 2.63
N LEU A 97 4.37 -11.73 3.51
CA LEU A 97 5.73 -12.25 3.51
C LEU A 97 5.99 -13.19 2.33
N GLN A 98 5.02 -14.01 1.93
CA GLN A 98 5.11 -14.83 0.71
C GLN A 98 5.25 -13.94 -0.53
N SER A 99 4.45 -12.88 -0.62
CA SER A 99 4.51 -11.92 -1.73
C SER A 99 5.83 -11.15 -1.75
N TYR A 100 6.35 -10.76 -0.58
CA TYR A 100 7.68 -10.16 -0.47
C TYR A 100 8.77 -11.07 -1.03
N LYS A 101 8.82 -12.35 -0.61
CA LYS A 101 9.83 -13.30 -1.09
C LYS A 101 9.76 -13.48 -2.61
N ALA A 102 8.55 -13.66 -3.16
CA ALA A 102 8.35 -13.82 -4.60
C ALA A 102 8.80 -12.59 -5.40
N ARG A 103 8.51 -11.37 -4.92
CA ARG A 103 8.96 -10.11 -5.54
C ARG A 103 10.47 -9.95 -5.47
N LYS A 104 11.07 -10.32 -4.33
CA LYS A 104 12.53 -10.25 -4.12
C LYS A 104 13.29 -11.15 -5.09
N GLU A 105 12.79 -12.36 -5.38
CA GLU A 105 13.39 -13.25 -6.40
C GLU A 105 13.46 -12.60 -7.80
N LEU A 106 12.60 -11.62 -8.06
CA LEU A 106 12.54 -10.86 -9.32
C LEU A 106 13.32 -9.53 -9.22
N GLY A 107 14.02 -9.26 -8.12
CA GLY A 107 14.73 -8.02 -7.86
C GLY A 107 13.83 -6.84 -7.51
N ILE A 108 12.57 -7.09 -7.12
CA ILE A 108 11.64 -6.06 -6.66
C ILE A 108 11.65 -6.05 -5.13
N GLU A 109 12.41 -5.12 -4.55
CA GLU A 109 12.58 -4.98 -3.10
C GLU A 109 11.93 -3.69 -2.58
N PRO A 110 11.43 -3.69 -1.33
CA PRO A 110 10.88 -2.49 -0.73
C PRO A 110 11.98 -1.45 -0.50
N VAL A 111 11.66 -0.18 -0.76
CA VAL A 111 12.52 0.97 -0.47
C VAL A 111 12.44 1.41 1.00
N ARG A 112 11.39 0.97 1.70
CA ARG A 112 11.19 1.23 3.14
C ARG A 112 10.24 0.18 3.72
N CYS A 113 10.58 -0.32 4.90
CA CYS A 113 9.71 -1.19 5.70
C CYS A 113 9.42 -0.50 7.03
N THR A 114 8.18 -0.51 7.46
CA THR A 114 7.74 0.26 8.63
C THR A 114 6.63 -0.46 9.36
N ASN A 115 6.81 -0.62 10.68
CA ASN A 115 5.77 -1.06 11.59
C ASN A 115 5.13 0.19 12.21
N HIS A 116 3.92 0.51 11.78
CA HIS A 116 3.13 1.64 12.27
C HIS A 116 2.41 1.35 13.59
N GLY A 117 2.56 0.12 14.11
CA GLY A 117 1.86 -0.44 15.25
C GLY A 117 0.45 -0.93 14.93
N MET A 118 -0.30 -0.20 14.12
CA MET A 118 -1.59 -0.69 13.58
C MET A 118 -1.44 -1.55 12.33
N SER A 119 -0.33 -1.40 11.61
CA SER A 119 -0.03 -2.21 10.43
C SER A 119 1.46 -2.44 10.26
N THR A 120 1.77 -3.56 9.61
CA THR A 120 3.12 -3.88 9.13
C THR A 120 3.17 -3.59 7.63
N SER A 121 3.98 -2.62 7.23
CA SER A 121 3.97 -2.05 5.89
C SER A 121 5.31 -2.16 5.19
N MET A 122 5.27 -2.42 3.88
CA MET A 122 6.42 -2.42 2.97
C MET A 122 6.11 -1.49 1.78
N TYR A 123 6.97 -0.50 1.56
CA TYR A 123 6.83 0.50 0.50
C TYR A 123 7.73 0.16 -0.67
N TYR A 124 7.18 0.16 -1.88
CA TYR A 124 7.87 -0.09 -3.14
C TYR A 124 7.77 1.13 -4.04
N ARG A 125 8.58 1.14 -5.10
CA ARG A 125 8.45 2.06 -6.23
C ARG A 125 8.23 1.27 -7.50
N ASP A 126 7.25 1.70 -8.28
CA ASP A 126 7.10 1.20 -9.64
C ASP A 126 8.18 1.79 -10.57
N PRO A 127 8.28 1.35 -11.83
CA PRO A 127 9.23 1.85 -12.81
C PRO A 127 9.22 3.37 -13.06
N ASP A 128 8.10 4.04 -12.79
CA ASP A 128 7.91 5.48 -12.96
C ASP A 128 8.07 6.26 -11.64
N GLY A 129 8.34 5.55 -10.54
CA GLY A 129 8.56 6.11 -9.21
C GLY A 129 7.29 6.30 -8.37
N ASN A 130 6.12 5.84 -8.82
CA ASN A 130 4.92 5.84 -7.99
C ASN A 130 5.13 4.92 -6.78
N LYS A 131 4.70 5.37 -5.61
CA LYS A 131 4.88 4.65 -4.37
C LYS A 131 3.68 3.73 -4.13
N ILE A 132 3.98 2.48 -3.79
CA ILE A 132 2.99 1.46 -3.47
C ILE A 132 3.29 0.99 -2.06
N GLU A 133 2.28 1.00 -1.19
CA GLU A 133 2.36 0.37 0.11
C GLU A 133 1.67 -0.98 0.05
N THR A 134 2.33 -2.03 0.52
CA THR A 134 1.69 -3.31 0.82
C THR A 134 1.71 -3.48 2.32
N GLN A 135 0.56 -3.77 2.92
CA GLN A 135 0.43 -3.85 4.36
C GLN A 135 -0.43 -5.03 4.80
N VAL A 136 -0.32 -5.37 6.08
CA VAL A 136 -1.30 -6.18 6.82
C VAL A 136 -1.62 -5.48 8.13
N ASP A 137 -2.89 -5.52 8.54
CA ASP A 137 -3.32 -5.00 9.83
C ASP A 137 -2.83 -5.87 10.99
N ALA A 138 -2.40 -5.20 12.06
CA ALA A 138 -1.96 -5.84 13.29
C ALA A 138 -3.13 -6.21 14.24
N PHE A 139 -4.33 -5.69 13.96
CA PHE A 139 -5.53 -5.87 14.79
C PHE A 139 -6.59 -6.69 14.04
N GLU A 140 -7.43 -7.41 14.79
CA GLU A 140 -8.53 -8.20 14.21
C GLU A 140 -9.63 -7.30 13.63
N THR A 141 -9.88 -6.14 14.27
CA THR A 141 -10.91 -5.19 13.84
C THR A 141 -10.34 -3.81 13.53
N LYS A 142 -10.94 -3.12 12.56
CA LYS A 142 -10.58 -1.73 12.23
C LYS A 142 -10.89 -0.79 13.40
N GLU A 143 -11.90 -1.10 14.22
CA GLU A 143 -12.21 -0.35 15.44
C GLU A 143 -11.06 -0.41 16.46
N GLU A 144 -10.38 -1.54 16.60
CA GLU A 144 -9.20 -1.67 17.46
C GLU A 144 -8.00 -0.91 16.89
N ALA A 145 -7.76 -1.01 15.59
CA ALA A 145 -6.74 -0.20 14.92
C ALA A 145 -6.98 1.30 15.14
N VAL A 146 -8.23 1.77 15.00
CA VAL A 146 -8.60 3.17 15.28
C VAL A 146 -8.35 3.52 16.75
N ARG A 147 -8.71 2.64 17.71
CA ARG A 147 -8.42 2.88 19.13
C ARG A 147 -6.92 3.07 19.36
N TYR A 148 -6.07 2.21 18.78
CA TYR A 148 -4.61 2.35 18.83
C TYR A 148 -4.16 3.70 18.25
N MET A 149 -4.63 4.07 17.06
CA MET A 149 -4.26 5.33 16.39
C MET A 149 -4.68 6.58 17.17
N THR A 150 -5.77 6.51 17.93
CA THR A 150 -6.21 7.61 18.81
C THR A 150 -5.55 7.60 20.20
N GLY A 151 -4.68 6.62 20.47
CA GLY A 151 -3.98 6.44 21.73
C GLY A 151 -2.69 7.24 21.85
N ALA A 152 -2.14 7.27 23.07
CA ALA A 152 -0.91 8.02 23.38
C ALA A 152 0.32 7.47 22.64
N GLU A 153 0.42 6.15 22.48
CA GLU A 153 1.55 5.49 21.79
C GLU A 153 1.68 5.93 20.34
N PHE A 154 0.56 5.99 19.60
CA PHE A 154 0.57 6.48 18.22
C PHE A 154 0.84 7.98 18.13
N ALA A 155 0.39 8.76 19.11
CA ALA A 155 0.62 10.20 19.14
C ALA A 155 2.09 10.59 19.42
N GLU A 156 2.86 9.71 20.05
CA GLU A 156 4.30 9.91 20.29
C GLU A 156 5.11 9.76 19.01
N ASP A 157 4.84 8.69 18.25
CA ASP A 157 5.47 8.45 16.96
C ASP A 157 4.44 7.87 15.96
N PRO A 158 3.81 8.72 15.13
CA PRO A 158 2.83 8.26 14.15
C PRO A 158 3.48 7.66 12.90
N LEU A 159 4.82 7.75 12.75
CA LEU A 159 5.51 7.26 11.55
C LEU A 159 5.91 5.80 11.64
N GLY A 160 5.93 5.21 12.84
CA GLY A 160 6.34 3.82 13.00
C GLY A 160 7.84 3.65 13.13
N THR A 161 8.25 2.41 13.43
CA THR A 161 9.66 2.02 13.47
C THR A 161 10.02 1.20 12.24
N THR A 162 11.28 1.27 11.82
CA THR A 162 11.76 0.50 10.66
C THR A 162 12.06 -0.94 11.06
N PHE A 163 11.75 -1.89 10.19
CA PHE A 163 12.13 -3.31 10.37
C PHE A 163 12.86 -3.84 9.13
N ASP A 164 13.63 -4.91 9.32
CA ASP A 164 14.24 -5.67 8.22
C ASP A 164 13.27 -6.77 7.76
N PRO A 165 12.80 -6.74 6.49
CA PRO A 165 11.86 -7.75 6.01
C PRO A 165 12.47 -9.16 5.93
N ASP A 166 13.79 -9.31 5.76
CA ASP A 166 14.43 -10.63 5.79
C ASP A 166 14.45 -11.23 7.20
N ASP A 167 14.70 -10.40 8.22
CA ASP A 167 14.61 -10.84 9.62
C ASP A 167 13.16 -11.22 9.97
N LEU A 168 12.18 -10.42 9.54
CA LEU A 168 10.77 -10.72 9.75
C LEU A 168 10.37 -12.05 9.11
N VAL A 169 10.80 -12.32 7.86
CA VAL A 169 10.61 -13.62 7.19
C VAL A 169 11.24 -14.74 8.01
N LYS A 170 12.50 -14.60 8.43
CA LYS A 170 13.21 -15.64 9.18
C LYS A 170 12.51 -15.98 10.49
N ARG A 171 12.05 -14.97 11.24
CA ARG A 171 11.33 -15.16 12.51
C ARG A 171 9.97 -15.80 12.31
N PHE A 172 9.24 -15.37 11.27
CA PHE A 172 7.98 -15.99 10.87
C PHE A 172 8.16 -17.48 10.52
N GLU A 173 9.16 -17.83 9.72
CA GLU A 173 9.45 -19.21 9.34
C GLU A 173 9.99 -20.06 10.51
N ALA A 174 10.57 -19.43 11.54
CA ALA A 174 10.95 -20.08 12.78
C ALA A 174 9.74 -20.39 13.69
N GLY A 175 8.53 -19.94 13.34
CA GLY A 175 7.29 -20.20 14.07
C GLY A 175 7.06 -19.26 15.25
N GLU A 176 7.65 -18.07 15.24
CA GLU A 176 7.31 -17.02 16.21
C GLU A 176 5.85 -16.59 16.07
N ASP A 177 5.23 -16.20 17.20
CA ASP A 177 3.83 -15.83 17.23
C ASP A 177 3.54 -14.56 16.39
N LYS A 178 2.43 -14.58 15.64
CA LYS A 178 2.07 -13.48 14.72
C LYS A 178 1.85 -12.16 15.48
N GLU A 179 1.27 -12.19 16.67
CA GLU A 179 1.05 -10.99 17.46
C GLU A 179 2.39 -10.37 17.88
N ASP A 180 3.34 -11.20 18.30
CA ASP A 180 4.69 -10.75 18.67
C ASP A 180 5.47 -10.20 17.46
N LEU A 181 5.32 -10.81 16.28
CA LEU A 181 5.97 -10.35 15.05
C LEU A 181 5.44 -8.99 14.57
N MET A 182 4.15 -8.74 14.73
CA MET A 182 3.51 -7.50 14.28
C MET A 182 3.50 -6.42 15.35
N LYS A 183 3.78 -6.76 16.61
CA LYS A 183 3.87 -5.80 17.70
C LYS A 183 4.95 -4.77 17.42
N ARG A 184 4.60 -3.51 17.61
CA ARG A 184 5.54 -2.40 17.42
C ARG A 184 6.72 -2.52 18.37
N ILE A 185 7.92 -2.43 17.80
CA ILE A 185 9.18 -2.34 18.54
C ILE A 185 9.50 -0.85 18.70
N TYR A 186 9.93 -0.44 19.88
CA TYR A 186 10.29 0.95 20.23
C TYR A 186 11.80 1.11 20.36
#